data_AF-A0A3R8QF15-F1
#
_entry.id   AF-A0A3R8QF15-F1
#
_cell.length_a   1.000
_cell.length_b   1.000
_cell.length_c   1.000
_cell.angle_alpha   90.00
_cell.angle_beta   90.00
_cell.angle_gamma   90.00
#
_symmetry.space_group_name_H-M   'P 1'
#
loop_
_entity.id
_entity.type
_entity.pdbx_description
1 polymer ?
#
loop_
_entity_poly.entity_id
_entity_poly.type
_entity_poly.pdbx_seq_one_letter_code
_entity_poly.pdbx_strand_id
1 'polypeptide(L)'
;MNVGEAGHQRPEFLRLPKNGTRCPVTGLSRASMNDLILPTKANGYRPTVKSVSLRKRGAVRGVRLIPTDEILSYLKAQLESQNKEGN
;
A
#
# COMPACT_ATOMS: atom_id res chain seq x y z
N MET A 1 0.56 -3.28 -38.73
CA MET A 1 1.16 -2.62 -37.56
C MET A 1 0.81 -3.47 -36.35
N ASN A 2 1.77 -4.22 -35.81
CA ASN A 2 1.54 -5.03 -34.62
C ASN A 2 1.50 -4.11 -33.40
N VAL A 3 0.33 -3.94 -32.80
CA VAL A 3 0.19 -3.37 -31.46
C VAL A 3 0.84 -4.34 -30.48
N GLY A 4 2.05 -4.02 -30.04
CA GLY A 4 2.72 -4.76 -28.98
C GLY A 4 1.87 -4.71 -27.73
N GLU A 5 1.56 -5.87 -27.16
CA GLU A 5 0.94 -5.96 -25.84
C GLU A 5 1.82 -5.26 -24.82
N ALA A 6 1.40 -4.06 -24.40
CA ALA A 6 1.95 -3.40 -23.24
C ALA A 6 1.54 -4.24 -22.02
N GLY A 7 2.37 -5.21 -21.65
CA GLY A 7 2.20 -5.97 -20.42
C GLY A 7 1.97 -4.99 -19.26
N HIS A 8 0.83 -5.10 -18.58
CA HIS A 8 0.49 -4.30 -17.41
C HIS A 8 1.42 -4.70 -16.25
N GLN A 9 2.66 -4.23 -16.29
CA GLN A 9 3.61 -4.42 -15.21
C GLN A 9 3.17 -3.54 -14.04
N ARG A 10 2.72 -4.18 -12.98
CA ARG A 10 2.39 -3.51 -11.71
C ARG A 10 3.66 -2.83 -11.18
N PRO A 11 3.56 -1.62 -10.63
CA PRO A 11 4.73 -0.94 -10.08
C PRO A 11 5.29 -1.73 -8.90
N GLU A 12 6.62 -1.74 -8.73
CA GLU A 12 7.28 -2.38 -7.59
C GLU A 12 6.94 -1.69 -6.26
N PHE A 13 6.78 -0.36 -6.30
CA PHE A 13 6.44 0.46 -5.14
C PHE A 13 5.20 1.32 -5.40
N LEU A 14 4.29 1.32 -4.43
CA LEU A 14 3.17 2.26 -4.35
C LEU A 14 3.56 3.49 -3.55
N ARG A 15 3.12 4.65 -4.03
CA ARG A 15 3.12 5.89 -3.25
C ARG A 15 1.83 6.00 -2.47
N LEU A 16 1.90 6.59 -1.27
CA LEU A 16 0.69 7.04 -0.58
C LEU A 16 -0.09 7.99 -1.51
N PRO A 17 -1.40 7.76 -1.73
CA PRO A 17 -2.20 8.63 -2.59
C PRO A 17 -2.26 10.04 -2.02
N LYS A 18 -2.38 11.04 -2.91
CA LYS A 18 -2.61 12.43 -2.51
C LYS A 18 -3.94 12.53 -1.75
N ASN A 19 -4.08 13.55 -0.92
CA ASN A 19 -5.36 13.81 -0.25
C ASN A 19 -6.49 13.89 -1.28
N GLY A 20 -7.62 13.23 -1.00
CA GLY A 20 -8.76 13.16 -1.92
C GLY A 20 -8.64 12.14 -3.06
N THR A 21 -7.52 11.42 -3.18
CA THR A 21 -7.32 10.37 -4.21
C THR A 21 -7.21 8.98 -3.59
N ARG A 22 -7.44 7.95 -4.41
CA ARG A 22 -7.32 6.53 -4.03
C ARG A 22 -6.06 5.90 -4.62
N CYS A 23 -5.59 4.82 -4.01
CA CYS A 23 -4.52 4.01 -4.59
C CYS A 23 -4.95 3.44 -5.95
N PRO A 24 -4.17 3.61 -7.03
CA PRO A 24 -4.55 3.12 -8.35
C PRO A 24 -4.53 1.59 -8.47
N VAL A 25 -3.82 0.88 -7.57
CA VAL A 25 -3.71 -0.58 -7.61
C VAL A 25 -4.73 -1.26 -6.71
N THR A 26 -4.97 -0.73 -5.51
CA THR A 26 -5.85 -1.39 -4.51
C THR A 26 -7.16 -0.65 -4.25
N GLY A 27 -7.33 0.57 -4.76
CA GLY A 27 -8.49 1.42 -4.46
C GLY A 27 -8.54 1.96 -3.01
N LEU A 28 -7.57 1.61 -2.16
CA LEU A 28 -7.54 2.03 -0.76
C LEU A 28 -7.40 3.55 -0.62
N SER A 29 -8.04 4.10 0.41
CA SER A 29 -7.86 5.51 0.78
C SER A 29 -6.48 5.76 1.37
N ARG A 30 -6.06 7.03 1.39
CA ARG A 30 -4.85 7.44 2.11
C ARG A 30 -4.90 7.07 3.60
N ALA A 31 -6.06 7.23 4.25
CA ALA A 31 -6.23 6.92 5.67
C ALA A 31 -6.05 5.42 5.93
N SER A 32 -6.74 4.58 5.15
CA SER A 32 -6.62 3.12 5.22
C SER A 32 -5.18 2.66 4.98
N MET A 33 -4.49 3.21 3.98
CA MET A 33 -3.08 2.89 3.77
C MET A 33 -2.19 3.34 4.92
N ASN A 34 -2.45 4.50 5.54
CA ASN A 34 -1.71 4.95 6.71
C ASN A 34 -1.86 3.99 7.89
N ASP A 35 -3.08 3.49 8.16
CA ASP A 35 -3.32 2.53 9.24
C ASP A 35 -2.61 1.18 9.03
N LEU A 36 -2.25 0.85 7.79
CA LEU A 36 -1.46 -0.36 7.51
C LEU A 36 0.05 -0.14 7.68
N ILE A 37 0.55 1.05 7.32
CA ILE A 37 1.99 1.28 7.14
C ILE A 37 2.65 2.18 8.18
N LEU A 38 1.85 2.92 8.96
CA LEU A 38 2.33 3.80 10.03
C LEU A 38 1.88 3.25 11.38
N PRO A 39 2.64 3.50 12.46
CA PRO A 39 2.13 3.26 13.80
C PRO A 39 0.98 4.24 14.08
N THR A 40 -0.24 3.74 14.20
CA THR A 40 -1.44 4.53 14.51
C THR A 40 -2.17 3.92 15.70
N LYS A 41 -3.08 4.69 16.32
CA LYS A 41 -3.93 4.14 17.39
C LYS A 41 -4.77 2.95 16.91
N ALA A 42 -5.20 2.96 15.64
CA ALA A 42 -6.05 1.93 15.06
C ALA A 42 -5.35 0.57 14.94
N ASN A 43 -4.02 0.54 14.77
CA ASN A 43 -3.24 -0.70 14.70
C ASN A 43 -2.43 -0.98 15.98
N GLY A 44 -2.78 -0.34 17.10
CA GLY A 44 -2.03 -0.51 18.36
C GLY A 44 -0.55 -0.11 18.25
N TYR A 45 -0.25 0.84 17.37
CA TYR A 45 1.11 1.27 17.02
C TYR A 45 1.99 0.17 16.42
N ARG A 46 1.38 -0.87 15.83
CA ARG A 46 2.06 -1.99 15.17
C ARG A 46 1.65 -2.04 13.69
N PRO A 47 2.38 -1.36 12.79
CA PRO A 47 2.08 -1.40 11.37
C PRO A 47 2.18 -2.84 10.84
N THR A 48 1.18 -3.25 10.06
CA THR A 48 1.07 -4.60 9.49
C THR A 48 1.75 -4.72 8.13
N VAL A 49 2.08 -3.61 7.49
CA VAL A 49 2.68 -3.55 6.15
C VAL A 49 3.94 -2.67 6.19
N LYS A 50 5.04 -3.17 5.63
CA LYS A 50 6.31 -2.43 5.57
C LYS A 50 6.20 -1.20 4.67
N SER A 51 6.91 -0.13 5.02
CA SER A 51 7.07 1.04 4.14
C SER A 51 8.35 1.80 4.45
N VAL A 52 8.86 2.53 3.45
CA VAL A 52 10.07 3.36 3.57
C VAL A 52 9.74 4.83 3.30
N SER A 53 10.37 5.72 4.06
CA SER A 53 10.25 7.16 3.86
C SER A 53 11.52 7.69 3.19
N LEU A 54 11.42 8.08 1.92
CA LEU A 54 12.50 8.76 1.20
C LEU A 54 12.44 10.26 1.49
N ARG A 55 13.41 10.74 2.27
CA ARG A 55 13.50 12.15 2.68
C ARG A 55 14.89 12.69 2.32
N LYS A 56 14.93 13.83 1.63
CA LYS A 56 16.17 14.59 1.42
C LYS A 56 16.57 15.29 2.73
N ARG A 57 17.87 15.42 3.00
CA ARG A 57 18.39 16.19 4.14
C ARG A 57 17.80 17.61 4.11
N GLY A 58 17.24 18.05 5.24
CA GLY A 58 16.61 19.38 5.38
C GLY A 58 15.14 19.49 4.95
N ALA A 59 14.58 18.54 4.18
CA ALA A 59 13.17 18.59 3.79
C ALA A 59 12.27 18.32 5.01
N VAL A 60 11.12 18.98 5.19
CA VAL A 60 10.21 18.70 6.34
C VAL A 60 9.46 17.37 6.15
N ARG A 61 9.12 17.02 4.90
CA ARG A 61 8.36 15.81 4.55
C ARG A 61 9.09 15.00 3.48
N GLY A 62 8.99 13.67 3.59
CA GLY A 62 9.48 12.72 2.59
C GLY A 62 8.34 12.10 1.77
N VAL A 63 8.72 11.35 0.73
CA VAL A 63 7.80 10.49 -0.01
C VAL A 63 7.80 9.12 0.65
N ARG A 64 6.62 8.63 1.02
CA ARG A 64 6.48 7.25 1.51
C ARG A 64 6.23 6.30 0.35
N LEU A 65 7.07 5.28 0.27
CA LEU A 65 6.97 4.18 -0.67
C LEU A 65 6.62 2.90 0.09
N ILE A 66 5.77 2.10 -0.53
CA ILE A 66 5.27 0.86 0.03
C ILE A 66 5.52 -0.22 -1.03
N PRO A 67 6.26 -1.30 -0.72
CA PRO A 67 6.39 -2.41 -1.65
C PRO A 67 5.01 -2.95 -2.02
N THR A 68 4.72 -3.06 -3.31
CA THR A 68 3.40 -3.50 -3.78
C THR A 68 3.06 -4.90 -3.25
N ASP A 69 4.05 -5.79 -3.23
CA ASP A 69 3.87 -7.18 -2.79
C ASP A 69 3.50 -7.29 -1.30
N GLU A 70 4.02 -6.41 -0.44
CA GLU A 70 3.69 -6.42 1.00
C GLU A 70 2.21 -6.09 1.23
N ILE A 71 1.66 -5.09 0.52
CA ILE A 71 0.22 -4.78 0.60
C ILE A 71 -0.60 -5.94 0.05
N LEU A 72 -0.23 -6.49 -1.11
CA LEU A 72 -1.00 -7.56 -1.73
C LEU A 72 -0.96 -8.84 -0.90
N SER A 73 0.18 -9.16 -0.29
CA SER A 73 0.32 -10.29 0.63
C SER A 73 -0.58 -10.11 1.85
N TYR A 74 -0.63 -8.91 2.44
CA TYR A 74 -1.53 -8.60 3.54
C TYR A 74 -3.01 -8.80 3.15
N LEU A 75 -3.42 -8.29 1.98
CA LEU A 75 -4.80 -8.42 1.51
C LEU A 75 -5.19 -9.88 1.22
N LYS A 76 -4.28 -10.67 0.66
CA LYS A 76 -4.49 -12.11 0.44
C LYS A 76 -4.64 -12.86 1.76
N ALA A 77 -3.79 -12.58 2.74
CA ALA A 77 -3.91 -13.19 4.08
C ALA A 77 -5.25 -12.85 4.74
N GLN A 78 -5.73 -11.59 4.60
CA GLN A 78 -7.06 -11.20 5.09
C GLN A 78 -8.19 -11.97 4.40
N LEU A 79 -8.10 -12.15 3.08
CA LEU A 79 -9.09 -12.94 2.33
C LEU A 79 -9.11 -14.41 2.81
N GLU A 80 -7.96 -15.01 3.05
CA GLU A 80 -7.85 -16.38 3.57
C GLU A 80 -8.39 -16.51 4.99
N SER A 81 -8.16 -15.52 5.86
CA SER A 81 -8.72 -15.49 7.22
C SER A 81 -10.26 -15.43 7.19
N GLN A 82 -10.84 -14.57 6.36
CA GLN A 82 -12.30 -14.45 6.22
C GLN A 82 -12.95 -15.75 5.74
N ASN A 83 -12.31 -16.46 4.80
CA ASN A 83 -12.83 -17.72 4.29
C ASN A 83 -12.80 -18.87 5.31
N LYS A 84 -11.95 -18.80 6.34
CA LYS A 84 -11.86 -19.83 7.40
C LYS A 84 -12.90 -19.65 8.51
N GLU A 85 -13.43 -18.45 8.71
CA GLU A 85 -14.43 -18.17 9.74
C GLU A 85 -15.88 -18.32 9.21
N GLY A 86 -16.04 -18.48 7.90
CA GLY A 86 -17.34 -18.63 7.22
C GLY A 86 -17.72 -20.06 6.81
N ASN A 87 -17.00 -21.09 7.26
CA ASN A 87 -17.28 -22.51 7.02
C ASN A 87 -17.11 -23.32 8.30
#